data_AF-A0A928Y7B5-F1
#
_entry.id   AF-A0A928Y7B5-F1
#
_cell.length_a   1.000
_cell.length_b   1.000
_cell.length_c   1.000
_cell.angle_alpha   90.00
_cell.angle_beta   90.00
_cell.angle_gamma   90.00
#
_symmetry.space_group_name_H-M   'P 1'
#
loop_
_entity.id
_entity.type
_entity.pdbx_description
1 polymer ?
#
loop_
_entity_poly.entity_id
_entity_poly.type
_entity_poly.pdbx_seq_one_letter_code
_entity_poly.pdbx_strand_id
1 'polypeptide(L)'
;MACGVGCSTEDIENKEYQDLSGWRGVTLRELLSRLVGKVTEEVRIYTVATTKFNKDSKIIGHYGSGPNLEGGLATLCTCKHSMRRYHNCDEWKGKWILGLTSRDKNKGFCGEHYLLYMMKVEQAFESHLAFYKHLAQTNPAALRIKNAVTNRLGDIFMPQAVCTNPLDPRMYEFPHKNHSHGHDVNEDWEDDISYMRSSPAERLPTPLLLGDIENTFVWPKPMIKFELKQNTGNRKLTLGEDFFASLKDA
;
A
#
# COMPACT_ATOMS: atom_id res chain seq x y z
N MET A 1 4.23 -13.59 -17.58
CA MET A 1 4.36 -12.70 -18.76
C MET A 1 4.69 -11.30 -18.25
N ALA A 2 5.94 -10.89 -18.37
CA ALA A 2 6.40 -9.55 -17.99
C ALA A 2 6.88 -8.84 -19.26
N CYS A 3 6.10 -7.87 -19.73
CA CYS A 3 6.54 -6.92 -20.75
C CYS A 3 6.67 -5.57 -20.05
N GLY A 4 7.83 -5.33 -19.45
CA GLY A 4 8.21 -4.02 -18.93
C GLY A 4 8.64 -3.13 -20.09
N VAL A 5 7.77 -2.21 -20.48
CA VAL A 5 8.15 -1.06 -21.29
C VAL A 5 9.10 -0.22 -20.43
N GLY A 6 10.27 0.10 -20.97
CA GLY A 6 11.31 0.87 -20.28
C GLY A 6 10.78 2.25 -19.89
N CYS A 7 10.41 2.40 -18.62
CA CYS A 7 10.22 3.70 -18.00
C CYS A 7 11.62 4.29 -17.80
N SER A 8 11.90 5.44 -18.43
CA SER A 8 13.18 6.11 -18.28
C SER A 8 13.35 6.57 -16.83
N THR A 9 14.58 6.74 -16.35
CA THR A 9 14.84 7.20 -14.98
C THR A 9 14.27 8.60 -14.71
N GLU A 10 14.21 9.47 -15.73
CA GLU A 10 13.63 10.82 -15.62
C GLU A 10 12.10 10.78 -15.41
N ASP A 11 11.40 9.78 -15.95
CA ASP A 11 9.94 9.63 -15.79
C ASP A 11 9.55 9.23 -14.36
N ILE A 12 10.47 8.60 -13.61
CA ILE A 12 10.20 8.11 -12.24
C ILE A 12 10.36 9.23 -11.20
N GLU A 13 11.30 10.16 -11.39
CA GLU A 13 11.63 11.18 -10.38
C GLU A 13 10.51 12.23 -10.21
N ASN A 14 9.79 12.55 -11.28
CA ASN A 14 8.84 13.67 -11.30
C ASN A 14 7.36 13.25 -11.38
N LYS A 15 7.05 11.95 -11.34
CA LYS A 15 5.64 11.51 -11.44
C LYS A 15 4.80 11.98 -10.26
N GLU A 16 3.64 12.54 -10.56
CA GLU A 16 2.67 12.97 -9.55
C GLU A 16 1.82 11.83 -9.01
N TYR A 17 1.65 10.78 -9.80
CA TYR A 17 0.81 9.63 -9.49
C TYR A 17 1.57 8.33 -9.74
N GLN A 18 1.19 7.30 -8.99
CA GLN A 18 1.65 5.96 -9.21
C GLN A 18 1.19 5.43 -10.58
N ASP A 19 2.08 4.76 -11.32
CA ASP A 19 1.72 4.05 -12.54
C ASP A 19 1.02 2.72 -12.23
N LEU A 20 -0.30 2.72 -12.40
CA LEU A 20 -1.15 1.55 -12.20
C LEU A 20 -1.49 0.83 -13.51
N SER A 21 -0.89 1.21 -14.64
CA SER A 21 -1.21 0.66 -15.97
C SER A 21 -0.94 -0.85 -16.07
N GLY A 22 0.00 -1.36 -15.29
CA GLY A 22 0.29 -2.80 -15.18
C GLY A 22 -0.82 -3.62 -14.51
N TRP A 23 -1.81 -2.98 -13.88
CA TRP A 23 -2.90 -3.65 -13.21
C TRP A 23 -4.17 -3.67 -14.04
N ARG A 24 -4.75 -4.87 -14.18
CA ARG A 24 -6.10 -5.04 -14.71
C ARG A 24 -7.09 -5.18 -13.55
N GLY A 25 -7.94 -4.17 -13.38
CA GLY A 25 -9.08 -4.27 -12.47
C GLY A 25 -9.95 -5.49 -12.78
N VAL A 26 -10.36 -6.22 -11.75
CA VAL A 26 -11.27 -7.36 -11.87
C VAL A 26 -12.71 -6.91 -11.65
N THR A 27 -13.68 -7.55 -12.32
CA THR A 27 -15.10 -7.28 -12.06
C THR A 27 -15.53 -7.78 -10.67
N LEU A 28 -16.67 -7.34 -10.14
CA LEU A 28 -17.19 -7.86 -8.87
C LEU A 28 -17.37 -9.39 -8.94
N ARG A 29 -17.95 -9.90 -10.03
CA ARG A 29 -18.10 -11.34 -10.24
C ARG A 29 -16.77 -12.09 -10.21
N GLU A 30 -15.74 -11.56 -10.87
CA GLU A 30 -14.40 -12.17 -10.87
C GLU A 30 -13.74 -12.10 -9.48
N LEU A 31 -13.89 -10.99 -8.76
CA LEU A 31 -13.41 -10.87 -7.38
C LEU A 31 -14.07 -11.94 -6.49
N LEU A 32 -15.40 -12.04 -6.53
CA LEU A 32 -16.15 -13.00 -5.73
C LEU A 32 -15.74 -14.45 -6.04
N SER A 33 -15.54 -14.80 -7.31
CA SER A 33 -15.08 -16.15 -7.68
C SER A 33 -13.68 -16.45 -7.16
N ARG A 34 -12.78 -15.46 -7.12
CA ARG A 34 -11.43 -15.61 -6.53
C ARG A 34 -11.42 -15.65 -5.00
N LEU A 35 -12.48 -15.20 -4.34
CA LEU A 35 -12.63 -15.24 -2.88
C LEU A 35 -13.41 -16.46 -2.37
N VAL A 36 -13.94 -17.30 -3.27
CA VAL A 36 -14.56 -18.58 -2.91
C VAL A 36 -13.60 -19.42 -2.06
N GLY A 37 -14.10 -19.97 -0.95
CA GLY A 37 -13.32 -20.80 -0.03
C GLY A 37 -12.43 -20.03 0.94
N LYS A 38 -12.34 -18.70 0.83
CA LYS A 38 -11.61 -17.82 1.77
C LYS A 38 -12.53 -17.17 2.80
N VAL A 39 -13.77 -17.64 2.85
CA VAL A 39 -14.76 -17.24 3.84
C VAL A 39 -14.18 -17.55 5.22
N THR A 40 -14.28 -16.60 6.16
CA THR A 40 -13.65 -16.57 7.50
C THR A 40 -12.28 -15.87 7.61
N GLU A 41 -11.60 -15.53 6.51
CA GLU A 41 -10.31 -14.82 6.61
C GLU A 41 -10.48 -13.34 7.04
N GLU A 42 -9.55 -12.83 7.85
CA GLU A 42 -9.58 -11.45 8.35
C GLU A 42 -9.27 -10.43 7.23
N VAL A 43 -10.07 -9.38 7.13
CA VAL A 43 -9.85 -8.22 6.25
C VAL A 43 -9.69 -6.95 7.08
N ARG A 44 -8.60 -6.23 6.88
CA ARG A 44 -8.39 -4.89 7.41
C ARG A 44 -8.72 -3.86 6.35
N ILE A 45 -9.63 -2.94 6.67
CA ILE A 45 -10.16 -1.98 5.71
C ILE A 45 -9.77 -0.57 6.15
N TYR A 46 -9.34 0.25 5.20
CA TYR A 46 -9.09 1.66 5.46
C TYR A 46 -9.29 2.53 4.22
N THR A 47 -9.49 3.83 4.44
CA THR A 47 -9.53 4.83 3.36
C THR A 47 -8.12 5.32 3.01
N VAL A 48 -7.75 5.22 1.74
CA VAL A 48 -6.53 5.76 1.14
C VAL A 48 -6.78 7.24 0.83
N ALA A 49 -6.24 8.11 1.68
CA ALA A 49 -6.49 9.55 1.57
C ALA A 49 -5.89 10.15 0.28
N THR A 50 -4.84 9.54 -0.26
CA THR A 50 -4.03 10.04 -1.37
C THR A 50 -4.52 9.54 -2.73
N THR A 51 -5.85 9.52 -2.94
CA THR A 51 -6.49 9.18 -4.21
C THR A 51 -7.22 10.38 -4.80
N LYS A 52 -7.20 10.54 -6.13
CA LYS A 52 -7.97 11.56 -6.86
C LYS A 52 -8.62 10.92 -8.10
N PHE A 53 -9.90 11.19 -8.32
CA PHE A 53 -10.61 10.73 -9.50
C PHE A 53 -10.57 11.79 -10.60
N ASN A 54 -10.06 11.41 -11.78
CA ASN A 54 -10.12 12.22 -12.99
C ASN A 54 -11.41 11.89 -13.75
N LYS A 55 -12.31 12.88 -13.87
CA LYS A 55 -13.62 12.69 -14.51
C LYS A 55 -13.55 12.51 -16.02
N ASP A 56 -12.49 12.98 -16.66
CA ASP A 56 -12.33 12.92 -18.12
C ASP A 56 -11.78 11.55 -18.53
N SER A 57 -10.69 11.12 -17.89
CA SER A 57 -10.08 9.81 -18.17
C SER A 57 -10.79 8.65 -17.47
N LYS A 58 -11.66 8.94 -16.50
CA LYS A 58 -12.32 7.95 -15.61
C LYS A 58 -11.32 7.07 -14.84
N ILE A 59 -10.15 7.62 -14.54
CA ILE A 59 -9.08 6.92 -13.80
C ILE A 59 -8.95 7.50 -12.39
N ILE A 60 -8.67 6.61 -11.43
CA ILE A 60 -8.27 6.94 -10.07
C ILE A 60 -6.73 7.06 -10.07
N GLY A 61 -6.23 8.28 -9.87
CA GLY A 61 -4.82 8.52 -9.60
C GLY A 61 -4.52 8.35 -8.10
N HIS A 62 -3.37 7.74 -7.79
CA HIS A 62 -2.86 7.63 -6.43
C HIS A 62 -1.53 8.39 -6.31
N TYR A 63 -1.49 9.44 -5.48
CA TYR A 63 -0.35 10.36 -5.37
C TYR A 63 0.43 10.24 -4.04
N GLY A 64 0.21 9.16 -3.29
CA GLY A 64 0.90 8.90 -2.03
C GLY A 64 1.97 7.83 -2.17
N SER A 65 2.84 7.72 -1.16
CA SER A 65 3.86 6.67 -1.12
C SER A 65 3.29 5.32 -0.66
N GLY A 66 2.42 5.31 0.36
CA GLY A 66 1.76 4.09 0.85
C GLY A 66 0.23 4.10 0.61
N PRO A 67 -0.40 2.99 0.20
CA PRO A 67 0.23 1.75 -0.30
C PRO A 67 1.01 2.02 -1.61
N ASN A 68 2.15 1.37 -1.83
CA ASN A 68 2.80 1.43 -3.13
C ASN A 68 2.35 0.23 -3.97
N LEU A 69 1.61 0.50 -5.04
CA LEU A 69 1.03 -0.49 -5.94
C LEU A 69 1.85 -0.64 -7.22
N GLU A 70 2.91 0.16 -7.40
CA GLU A 70 3.71 0.13 -8.63
C GLU A 70 4.70 -1.04 -8.68
N GLY A 71 5.17 -1.33 -9.89
CA GLY A 71 6.18 -2.38 -10.12
C GLY A 71 5.61 -3.80 -10.03
N GLY A 72 4.29 -3.96 -10.21
CA GLY A 72 3.62 -5.26 -10.21
C GLY A 72 3.49 -5.91 -8.84
N LEU A 73 3.65 -5.13 -7.76
CA LEU A 73 3.65 -5.63 -6.39
C LEU A 73 3.02 -4.59 -5.46
N ALA A 74 2.14 -5.04 -4.55
CA ALA A 74 1.59 -4.16 -3.51
C ALA A 74 2.45 -4.21 -2.24
N THR A 75 2.81 -3.03 -1.73
CA THR A 75 3.52 -2.87 -0.46
C THR A 75 2.83 -1.85 0.42
N LEU A 76 2.98 -2.02 1.73
CA LEU A 76 2.42 -1.11 2.72
C LEU A 76 3.50 -0.79 3.77
N CYS A 77 4.35 0.19 3.47
CA CYS A 77 5.52 0.52 4.29
C CYS A 77 5.39 1.85 5.04
N THR A 78 4.85 2.91 4.42
CA THR A 78 4.87 4.27 5.02
C THR A 78 3.48 4.79 5.44
N CYS A 79 2.44 3.94 5.44
CA CYS A 79 1.09 4.38 5.82
C CYS A 79 0.38 3.41 6.75
N LYS A 80 -0.57 3.93 7.54
CA LYS A 80 -1.38 3.12 8.46
C LYS A 80 -0.57 2.36 9.51
N HIS A 81 0.47 3.00 10.07
CA HIS A 81 1.25 2.48 11.21
C HIS A 81 0.36 1.89 12.31
N SER A 82 -0.67 2.64 12.71
CA SER A 82 -1.63 2.21 13.74
C SER A 82 -2.39 0.93 13.39
N MET A 83 -2.64 0.64 12.11
CA MET A 83 -3.24 -0.63 11.69
C MET A 83 -2.22 -1.76 11.67
N ARG A 84 -1.02 -1.50 11.14
CA ARG A 84 0.03 -2.52 10.98
C ARG A 84 0.59 -3.00 12.31
N ARG A 85 0.61 -2.14 13.32
CA ARG A 85 1.14 -2.46 14.65
C ARG A 85 0.30 -3.46 15.47
N TYR A 86 -0.88 -3.87 15.00
CA TYR A 86 -1.74 -4.81 15.75
C TYR A 86 -1.28 -6.27 15.71
N HIS A 87 -0.41 -6.63 14.77
CA HIS A 87 0.07 -8.01 14.56
C HIS A 87 1.59 -8.00 14.40
N ASN A 88 2.25 -9.02 14.92
CA ASN A 88 3.67 -9.28 14.67
C ASN A 88 3.86 -9.71 13.21
N CYS A 89 5.12 -9.76 12.74
CA CYS A 89 5.39 -10.14 11.34
C CYS A 89 4.77 -11.51 10.98
N ASP A 90 4.93 -12.51 11.85
CA ASP A 90 4.42 -13.86 11.59
C ASP A 90 2.89 -13.95 11.56
N GLU A 91 2.22 -13.05 12.27
CA GLU A 91 0.76 -13.03 12.35
C GLU A 91 0.14 -12.40 11.11
N TRP A 92 0.85 -11.49 10.42
CA TRP A 92 0.32 -10.79 9.26
C TRP A 92 0.08 -11.70 8.06
N LYS A 93 0.86 -12.76 7.90
CA LYS A 93 0.77 -13.66 6.75
C LYS A 93 -0.65 -14.22 6.58
N GLY A 94 -1.18 -14.12 5.38
CA GLY A 94 -2.52 -14.60 5.03
C GLY A 94 -3.68 -13.66 5.39
N LYS A 95 -3.44 -12.53 6.05
CA LYS A 95 -4.48 -11.52 6.28
C LYS A 95 -4.72 -10.68 5.03
N TRP A 96 -5.94 -10.21 4.86
CA TRP A 96 -6.30 -9.31 3.77
C TRP A 96 -6.26 -7.85 4.21
N ILE A 97 -5.89 -6.98 3.27
CA ILE A 97 -5.95 -5.53 3.42
C ILE A 97 -6.73 -4.97 2.24
N LEU A 98 -7.71 -4.11 2.51
CA LEU A 98 -8.54 -3.44 1.54
C LEU A 98 -8.39 -1.92 1.68
N GLY A 99 -7.89 -1.29 0.62
CA GLY A 99 -7.86 0.16 0.49
C GLY A 99 -9.04 0.68 -0.32
N LEU A 100 -9.76 1.62 0.26
CA LEU A 100 -10.86 2.34 -0.38
C LEU A 100 -10.42 3.73 -0.81
N THR A 101 -10.98 4.27 -1.89
CA THR A 101 -10.79 5.68 -2.27
C THR A 101 -11.36 6.63 -1.23
N SER A 102 -10.96 7.90 -1.24
CA SER A 102 -11.67 8.93 -0.47
C SER A 102 -13.12 9.12 -0.97
N ARG A 103 -14.01 9.64 -0.10
CA ARG A 103 -15.36 10.15 -0.47
C ARG A 103 -15.36 11.64 -0.83
N ASP A 104 -14.23 12.31 -0.64
CA ASP A 104 -14.09 13.76 -0.75
C ASP A 104 -14.41 14.27 -2.16
N LYS A 105 -15.37 15.19 -2.24
CA LYS A 105 -15.80 15.83 -3.51
C LYS A 105 -14.69 16.65 -4.16
N ASN A 106 -13.79 17.22 -3.36
CA ASN A 106 -12.64 17.97 -3.86
C ASN A 106 -11.62 17.05 -4.55
N LYS A 107 -11.69 15.74 -4.28
CA LYS A 107 -10.88 14.71 -4.93
C LYS A 107 -11.60 14.06 -6.12
N GLY A 108 -12.73 14.62 -6.55
CA GLY A 108 -13.49 14.19 -7.72
C GLY A 108 -14.53 13.10 -7.45
N PHE A 109 -14.61 12.59 -6.21
CA PHE A 109 -15.59 11.57 -5.82
C PHE A 109 -16.96 12.20 -5.46
N CYS A 110 -18.04 11.41 -5.40
CA CYS A 110 -19.40 11.92 -5.15
C CYS A 110 -20.01 11.42 -3.85
N GLY A 111 -19.19 11.02 -2.88
CA GLY A 111 -19.64 10.53 -1.57
C GLY A 111 -19.60 9.00 -1.42
N GLU A 112 -19.26 8.27 -2.48
CA GLU A 112 -19.05 6.82 -2.49
C GLU A 112 -17.58 6.45 -2.23
N HIS A 113 -17.37 5.25 -1.66
CA HIS A 113 -16.08 4.59 -1.69
C HIS A 113 -16.03 3.63 -2.86
N TYR A 114 -14.92 3.65 -3.58
CA TYR A 114 -14.57 2.62 -4.54
C TYR A 114 -13.41 1.79 -4.01
N LEU A 115 -13.35 0.53 -4.39
CA LEU A 115 -12.16 -0.28 -4.15
C LEU A 115 -11.00 0.34 -4.95
N LEU A 116 -9.89 0.62 -4.27
CA LEU A 116 -8.63 0.99 -4.91
C LEU A 116 -7.74 -0.25 -5.07
N TYR A 117 -7.58 -0.99 -3.98
CA TYR A 117 -6.82 -2.23 -3.98
C TYR A 117 -7.27 -3.19 -2.89
N MET A 118 -6.97 -4.46 -3.07
CA MET A 118 -7.11 -5.51 -2.08
C MET A 118 -5.91 -6.44 -2.20
N MET A 119 -5.18 -6.70 -1.12
CA MET A 119 -4.04 -7.60 -1.12
C MET A 119 -4.13 -8.61 0.01
N LYS A 120 -3.74 -9.85 -0.25
CA LYS A 120 -3.42 -10.83 0.79
C LYS A 120 -1.95 -10.66 1.16
N VAL A 121 -1.63 -10.57 2.43
CA VAL A 121 -0.24 -10.41 2.87
C VAL A 121 0.50 -11.74 2.68
N GLU A 122 1.56 -11.72 1.88
CA GLU A 122 2.47 -12.85 1.67
C GLU A 122 3.50 -12.93 2.80
N GLN A 123 4.11 -11.78 3.09
CA GLN A 123 5.20 -11.65 4.05
C GLN A 123 5.15 -10.30 4.75
N ALA A 124 5.67 -10.26 5.97
CA ALA A 124 5.88 -9.04 6.73
C ALA A 124 7.33 -8.96 7.20
N PHE A 125 7.84 -7.74 7.34
CA PHE A 125 9.23 -7.46 7.67
C PHE A 125 9.32 -6.52 8.86
N GLU A 126 10.30 -6.75 9.73
CA GLU A 126 10.52 -5.95 10.94
C GLU A 126 11.20 -4.60 10.66
N SER A 127 11.80 -4.43 9.48
CA SER A 127 12.52 -3.21 9.13
C SER A 127 12.67 -3.02 7.62
N HIS A 128 12.95 -1.77 7.22
CA HIS A 128 13.26 -1.44 5.84
C HIS A 128 14.53 -2.14 5.35
N LEU A 129 15.57 -2.30 6.17
CA LEU A 129 16.76 -3.08 5.83
C LEU A 129 16.40 -4.52 5.42
N ALA A 130 15.57 -5.21 6.21
CA ALA A 130 15.17 -6.58 5.94
C ALA A 130 14.36 -6.67 4.63
N PHE A 131 13.42 -5.75 4.44
CA PHE A 131 12.59 -5.73 3.24
C PHE A 131 13.39 -5.35 1.97
N TYR A 132 14.28 -4.36 2.08
CA TYR A 132 15.18 -3.93 1.01
C TYR A 132 16.05 -5.10 0.54
N LYS A 133 16.70 -5.81 1.47
CA LYS A 133 17.53 -7.00 1.14
C LYS A 133 16.71 -8.09 0.46
N HIS A 134 15.49 -8.34 0.93
CA HIS A 134 14.61 -9.32 0.32
C HIS A 134 14.32 -8.96 -1.15
N LEU A 135 13.83 -7.75 -1.44
CA LEU A 135 13.53 -7.35 -2.82
C LEU A 135 14.78 -7.21 -3.68
N ALA A 136 15.92 -6.81 -3.13
CA ALA A 136 17.18 -6.78 -3.85
C ALA A 136 17.59 -8.17 -4.35
N GLN A 137 17.15 -9.24 -3.68
CA GLN A 137 17.41 -10.62 -4.07
C GLN A 137 16.30 -11.18 -4.97
N THR A 138 15.03 -10.92 -4.64
CA THR A 138 13.88 -11.59 -5.28
C THR A 138 13.28 -10.79 -6.43
N ASN A 139 13.30 -9.45 -6.37
CA ASN A 139 12.72 -8.59 -7.39
C ASN A 139 13.40 -7.19 -7.46
N PRO A 140 14.63 -7.09 -8.00
CA PRO A 140 15.38 -5.84 -8.09
C PRO A 140 14.66 -4.75 -8.92
N ALA A 141 13.85 -5.16 -9.90
CA ALA A 141 13.09 -4.23 -10.73
C ALA A 141 12.00 -3.51 -9.92
N ALA A 142 11.25 -4.24 -9.09
CA ALA A 142 10.28 -3.64 -8.17
C ALA A 142 10.97 -2.76 -7.12
N LEU A 143 12.12 -3.19 -6.59
CA LEU A 143 12.88 -2.38 -5.63
C LEU A 143 13.28 -1.03 -6.21
N ARG A 144 13.76 -0.98 -7.45
CA ARG A 144 14.12 0.29 -8.12
C ARG A 144 12.95 1.26 -8.18
N ILE A 145 11.74 0.75 -8.44
CA ILE A 145 10.51 1.56 -8.50
C ILE A 145 10.08 2.01 -7.10
N LYS A 146 10.23 1.15 -6.09
CA LYS A 146 9.78 1.40 -4.71
C LYS A 146 10.80 2.14 -3.86
N ASN A 147 12.03 2.35 -4.35
CA ASN A 147 13.10 3.02 -3.62
C ASN A 147 12.77 4.50 -3.38
N ALA A 148 12.63 4.88 -2.11
CA ALA A 148 12.31 6.24 -1.69
C ALA A 148 13.40 7.27 -2.05
N VAL A 149 14.66 6.85 -2.23
CA VAL A 149 15.77 7.74 -2.63
C VAL A 149 15.60 8.27 -4.05
N THR A 150 15.18 7.40 -4.97
CA THR A 150 15.12 7.71 -6.41
C THR A 150 13.70 7.96 -6.91
N ASN A 151 12.67 7.75 -6.09
CA ASN A 151 11.28 7.97 -6.45
C ASN A 151 10.54 8.71 -5.33
N ARG A 152 9.95 9.86 -5.65
CA ARG A 152 9.15 10.64 -4.69
C ARG A 152 7.94 9.89 -4.09
N LEU A 153 7.43 8.87 -4.79
CA LEU A 153 6.35 7.98 -4.33
C LEU A 153 6.87 6.60 -3.87
N GLY A 154 8.19 6.39 -3.83
CA GLY A 154 8.79 5.16 -3.30
C GLY A 154 8.48 5.01 -1.81
N ASP A 155 8.22 3.79 -1.35
CA ASP A 155 7.87 3.49 0.04
C ASP A 155 8.91 2.61 0.74
N ILE A 156 10.06 2.35 0.12
CA ILE A 156 11.14 1.55 0.73
C ILE A 156 12.40 2.42 0.83
N PHE A 157 12.82 2.71 2.06
CA PHE A 157 14.06 3.44 2.32
C PHE A 157 15.30 2.59 2.06
N MET A 158 16.30 3.20 1.41
CA MET A 158 17.57 2.54 1.11
C MET A 158 18.50 2.62 2.33
N PRO A 159 18.95 1.48 2.88
CA PRO A 159 19.92 1.49 3.97
C PRO A 159 21.29 1.97 3.45
N GLN A 160 22.04 2.65 4.30
CA GLN A 160 23.45 2.93 4.04
C GLN A 160 24.25 1.63 3.98
N ALA A 161 25.43 1.67 3.36
CA ALA A 161 26.30 0.51 3.21
C ALA A 161 26.60 -0.22 4.54
N VAL A 162 26.67 0.54 5.64
CA VAL A 162 26.82 0.03 7.00
C VAL A 162 25.59 0.42 7.81
N CYS A 163 24.62 -0.50 7.91
CA CYS A 163 23.41 -0.33 8.71
C CYS A 163 23.49 -1.24 9.94
N THR A 164 23.89 -0.69 11.10
CA THR A 164 24.04 -1.46 12.35
C THR A 164 22.79 -1.45 13.21
N ASN A 165 21.92 -0.46 13.04
CA ASN A 165 20.61 -0.40 13.67
C ASN A 165 19.52 -0.14 12.62
N PRO A 166 18.75 -1.16 12.22
CA PRO A 166 17.77 -1.02 11.14
C PRO A 166 16.54 -0.20 11.52
N LEU A 167 16.40 0.20 12.79
CA LEU A 167 15.33 1.07 13.29
C LEU A 167 15.81 2.51 13.54
N ASP A 168 17.07 2.82 13.23
CA ASP A 168 17.63 4.17 13.31
C ASP A 168 17.55 4.84 11.92
N PRO A 169 16.76 5.92 11.75
CA PRO A 169 16.62 6.62 10.47
C PRO A 169 17.97 7.10 9.91
N ARG A 170 18.95 7.41 10.76
CA ARG A 170 20.29 7.85 10.36
C ARG A 170 21.11 6.76 9.66
N MET A 171 20.65 5.52 9.68
CA MET A 171 21.25 4.38 8.98
C MET A 171 20.72 4.21 7.56
N TYR A 172 19.89 5.14 7.09
CA TYR A 172 19.31 5.15 5.76
C TYR A 172 19.77 6.38 4.99
N GLU A 173 19.70 6.28 3.67
CA GLU A 173 19.91 7.40 2.76
C GLU A 173 18.71 8.33 2.80
N PHE A 174 18.95 9.63 2.62
CA PHE A 174 17.86 10.60 2.55
C PHE A 174 16.89 10.25 1.41
N PRO A 175 15.57 10.29 1.64
CA PRO A 175 14.62 10.07 0.57
C PRO A 175 14.72 11.20 -0.47
N HIS A 176 14.12 10.96 -1.63
CA HIS A 176 14.04 11.92 -2.72
C HIS A 176 13.62 13.29 -2.19
N LYS A 177 14.24 14.37 -2.68
CA LYS A 177 13.99 15.74 -2.17
C LYS A 177 12.52 16.15 -2.18
N ASN A 178 11.72 15.56 -3.09
CA ASN A 178 10.28 15.78 -3.22
C ASN A 178 9.43 14.62 -2.67
N HIS A 179 10.01 13.79 -1.81
CA HIS A 179 9.33 12.63 -1.25
C HIS A 179 8.09 13.06 -0.46
N SER A 180 7.06 12.21 -0.48
CA SER A 180 5.75 12.54 0.09
C SER A 180 5.80 12.88 1.58
N HIS A 181 6.84 12.42 2.29
CA HIS A 181 7.09 12.66 3.71
C HIS A 181 8.37 13.51 3.97
N GLY A 182 8.90 14.18 2.93
CA GLY A 182 10.19 14.89 3.00
C GLY A 182 10.11 16.41 3.25
N HIS A 183 8.92 17.01 3.32
CA HIS A 183 8.78 18.48 3.22
C HIS A 183 8.25 19.21 4.47
N ASP A 184 7.80 18.51 5.51
CA ASP A 184 7.44 19.18 6.75
C ASP A 184 8.62 19.20 7.71
N VAL A 185 8.70 20.29 8.47
CA VAL A 185 9.74 20.65 9.45
C VAL A 185 9.89 19.64 10.60
N ASN A 186 9.20 18.50 10.52
CA ASN A 186 9.05 17.47 11.54
C ASN A 186 9.48 16.07 11.06
N GLU A 187 10.35 15.96 10.05
CA GLU A 187 11.06 14.69 9.73
C GLU A 187 10.14 13.45 9.63
N ASP A 188 8.95 13.58 9.04
CA ASP A 188 7.90 12.53 9.03
C ASP A 188 8.34 11.17 8.46
N TRP A 189 9.38 11.14 7.61
CA TRP A 189 9.93 9.89 7.07
C TRP A 189 10.76 9.10 8.11
N GLU A 190 11.31 9.77 9.12
CA GLU A 190 12.02 9.11 10.21
C GLU A 190 11.07 8.27 11.08
N ASP A 191 9.84 8.76 11.24
CA ASP A 191 8.77 8.01 11.87
C ASP A 191 8.44 6.74 11.07
N ASP A 192 8.47 6.76 9.74
CA ASP A 192 8.23 5.54 8.94
C ASP A 192 9.23 4.42 9.24
N ILE A 193 10.46 4.76 9.64
CA ILE A 193 11.53 3.80 9.99
C ILE A 193 11.47 3.39 11.46
N SER A 194 11.24 4.36 12.34
CA SER A 194 11.37 4.18 13.79
C SER A 194 10.04 3.95 14.49
N TYR A 195 8.91 3.85 13.77
CA TYR A 195 7.59 3.69 14.39
C TYR A 195 7.48 2.39 15.22
N MET A 196 7.48 2.56 16.54
CA MET A 196 7.33 1.47 17.50
C MET A 196 5.89 1.34 17.98
N ARG A 197 5.55 0.14 18.44
CA ARG A 197 4.36 -0.08 19.26
C ARG A 197 4.43 0.70 20.57
N SER A 198 3.28 1.22 21.00
CA SER A 198 3.17 2.10 22.18
C SER A 198 3.28 1.37 23.52
N SER A 199 3.20 0.04 23.56
CA SER A 199 3.28 -0.72 24.83
C SER A 199 4.74 -0.88 25.28
N PRO A 200 5.09 -0.51 26.54
CA PRO A 200 6.45 -0.68 27.06
C PRO A 200 6.93 -2.14 27.08
N ALA A 201 6.01 -3.12 27.18
CA ALA A 201 6.33 -4.54 27.21
C ALA A 201 6.57 -5.15 25.81
N GLU A 202 6.17 -4.43 24.75
CA GLU A 202 6.19 -4.91 23.37
C GLU A 202 6.69 -3.81 22.43
N ARG A 203 7.84 -3.19 22.73
CA ARG A 203 8.52 -2.27 21.81
C ARG A 203 9.04 -3.03 20.59
N LEU A 204 8.11 -3.48 19.76
CA LEU A 204 8.35 -4.12 18.48
C LEU A 204 8.13 -3.08 17.37
N PRO A 205 8.93 -3.14 16.30
CA PRO A 205 8.75 -2.28 15.15
C PRO A 205 7.42 -2.58 14.47
N THR A 206 6.87 -1.57 13.79
CA THR A 206 5.67 -1.75 12.98
C THR A 206 6.01 -2.55 11.74
N PRO A 207 5.35 -3.70 11.48
CA PRO A 207 5.67 -4.50 10.32
C PRO A 207 5.43 -3.76 9.00
N LEU A 208 6.33 -3.97 8.05
CA LEU A 208 6.19 -3.58 6.65
C LEU A 208 5.61 -4.77 5.88
N LEU A 209 4.60 -4.54 5.04
CA LEU A 209 3.83 -5.64 4.45
C LEU A 209 4.06 -5.74 2.95
N LEU A 210 4.19 -6.99 2.51
CA LEU A 210 4.29 -7.40 1.12
C LEU A 210 3.02 -8.18 0.72
N GLY A 211 2.36 -7.74 -0.34
CA GLY A 211 1.20 -8.43 -0.90
C GLY A 211 1.59 -9.60 -1.82
N ASP A 212 0.85 -10.69 -1.72
CA ASP A 212 0.90 -11.84 -2.63
C ASP A 212 0.40 -11.42 -4.02
N ILE A 213 1.23 -11.59 -5.04
CA ILE A 213 0.93 -11.17 -6.41
C ILE A 213 -0.32 -11.86 -7.00
N GLU A 214 -0.56 -13.13 -6.66
CA GLU A 214 -1.69 -13.90 -7.19
C GLU A 214 -3.01 -13.55 -6.47
N ASN A 215 -2.90 -12.97 -5.28
CA ASN A 215 -4.00 -12.56 -4.41
C ASN A 215 -3.97 -11.05 -4.14
N THR A 216 -3.50 -10.28 -5.11
CA THR A 216 -3.54 -8.81 -5.11
C THR A 216 -4.35 -8.31 -6.30
N PHE A 217 -5.28 -7.40 -6.01
CA PHE A 217 -6.18 -6.78 -6.97
C PHE A 217 -6.05 -5.27 -6.84
N VAL A 218 -5.96 -4.57 -7.96
CA VAL A 218 -5.90 -3.11 -8.02
C VAL A 218 -6.90 -2.63 -9.06
N TRP A 219 -7.64 -1.58 -8.74
CA TRP A 219 -8.66 -0.99 -9.59
C TRP A 219 -8.29 0.45 -9.96
N PRO A 220 -7.65 0.66 -11.11
CA PRO A 220 -7.36 2.00 -11.62
C PRO A 220 -8.64 2.78 -12.02
N LYS A 221 -9.80 2.13 -12.07
CA LYS A 221 -11.09 2.71 -12.41
C LYS A 221 -12.12 2.37 -11.33
N PRO A 222 -13.12 3.23 -11.07
CA PRO A 222 -14.15 2.99 -10.08
C PRO A 222 -15.12 1.90 -10.58
N MET A 223 -14.77 0.62 -10.37
CA MET A 223 -15.56 -0.53 -10.85
C MET A 223 -16.45 -1.15 -9.78
N ILE A 224 -16.02 -1.08 -8.52
CA ILE A 224 -16.71 -1.71 -7.39
C ILE A 224 -16.87 -0.67 -6.29
N LYS A 225 -18.11 -0.40 -5.90
CA LYS A 225 -18.46 0.43 -4.75
C LYS A 225 -18.42 -0.40 -3.47
N PHE A 226 -18.07 0.27 -2.38
CA PHE A 226 -18.07 -0.29 -1.04
C PHE A 226 -19.01 0.49 -0.12
N GLU A 227 -20.10 -0.17 0.28
CA GLU A 227 -21.19 0.41 1.06
C GLU A 227 -21.29 -0.26 2.43
N LEU A 228 -20.69 0.37 3.45
CA LEU A 228 -20.98 0.03 4.84
C LEU A 228 -21.96 1.04 5.44
N LYS A 229 -22.89 0.52 6.24
CA LYS A 229 -23.90 1.31 6.97
C LYS A 229 -23.31 2.25 8.06
N GLN A 230 -21.99 2.28 8.28
CA GLN A 230 -21.32 3.07 9.32
C GLN A 230 -19.93 3.60 8.87
N ASN A 231 -19.42 4.65 9.54
CA ASN A 231 -18.20 5.41 9.19
C ASN A 231 -16.93 4.57 8.87
N THR A 232 -16.22 4.92 7.80
CA THR A 232 -15.17 4.13 7.13
C THR A 232 -13.74 4.32 7.65
N GLY A 233 -13.60 4.47 8.98
CA GLY A 233 -12.30 4.42 9.65
C GLY A 233 -11.60 3.06 9.49
N ASN A 234 -10.45 2.88 10.16
CA ASN A 234 -9.77 1.58 10.18
C ASN A 234 -10.71 0.52 10.78
N ARG A 235 -11.03 -0.52 10.00
CA ARG A 235 -11.97 -1.58 10.40
C ARG A 235 -11.33 -2.95 10.26
N LYS A 236 -11.81 -3.88 11.08
CA LYS A 236 -11.58 -5.31 10.94
C LYS A 236 -12.92 -5.95 10.57
N LEU A 237 -12.97 -6.63 9.43
CA LEU A 237 -14.07 -7.48 9.01
C LEU A 237 -13.55 -8.90 8.77
N THR A 238 -14.47 -9.78 8.47
CA THR A 238 -14.21 -11.13 8.00
C THR A 238 -14.71 -11.25 6.57
N LEU A 239 -14.00 -11.96 5.69
CA LEU A 239 -14.53 -12.36 4.39
C LEU A 239 -15.76 -13.25 4.64
N GLY A 240 -16.93 -12.73 4.34
CA GLY A 240 -18.19 -13.37 4.66
C GLY A 240 -19.36 -12.59 4.11
N GLU A 241 -20.56 -13.02 4.48
CA GLU A 241 -21.82 -12.48 3.93
C GLU A 241 -21.89 -10.95 4.06
N ASP A 242 -21.58 -10.39 5.23
CA ASP A 242 -21.60 -8.94 5.44
C ASP A 242 -20.61 -8.18 4.55
N PHE A 243 -19.41 -8.73 4.36
CA PHE A 243 -18.40 -8.14 3.48
C PHE A 243 -18.89 -8.18 2.02
N PHE A 244 -19.39 -9.32 1.54
CA PHE A 244 -19.86 -9.43 0.16
C PHE A 244 -21.12 -8.60 -0.09
N ALA A 245 -22.03 -8.51 0.88
CA ALA A 245 -23.22 -7.66 0.80
C ALA A 245 -22.89 -6.16 0.66
N SER A 246 -21.72 -5.75 1.17
CA SER A 246 -21.21 -4.37 1.07
C SER A 246 -20.59 -4.03 -0.29
N LEU A 247 -20.40 -5.00 -1.19
CA LEU A 247 -19.86 -4.78 -2.53
C LEU A 247 -20.98 -4.61 -3.56
N LYS A 248 -20.84 -3.61 -4.43
CA LYS A 248 -21.75 -3.34 -5.56
C LYS A 248 -20.96 -3.02 -6.82
N ASP A 249 -21.44 -3.42 -7.98
CA ASP A 249 -20.93 -2.88 -9.25
C ASP A 249 -21.19 -1.37 -9.32
N ALA A 250 -20.24 -0.64 -9.90
CA ALA A 250 -20.26 0.82 -9.97
C ALA A 250 -21.06 1.39 -11.15
#